data_AF-A0AAJ2EDR8-F1
#
_entry.id   AF-A0AAJ2EDR8-F1
#
_cell.length_a   1.000
_cell.length_b   1.000
_cell.length_c   1.000
_cell.angle_alpha   90.00
_cell.angle_beta   90.00
_cell.angle_gamma   90.00
#
_symmetry.space_group_name_H-M   'P 1'
#
loop_
_entity.id
_entity.type
_entity.pdbx_description
1 polymer ?
#
loop_
_entity_poly.entity_id
_entity_poly.type
_entity_poly.pdbx_seq_one_letter_code
_entity_poly.pdbx_strand_id
1 'polypeptide(L)'
;MGASQGAGARLLGVVRDFEQFGAEEALRRLDLADMVDRPAGEVFLAMLEFLCPPGGAIDEAISRQAMLEAIDNLDQTQSEEFGLLSGSQLQEFFLDFVVLSIEGRVIADIGARGIAMSPDIDAVEHAQVQLHNFIEGCCRVHLSGLLGGLGALNNREVHDRMNEIYEVAFSLIAESGEDAK
;
A
#
# COMPACT_ATOMS: atom_id res chain seq x y z
N MET A 1 -8.82 8.33 4.33
CA MET A 1 -8.09 7.06 4.44
C MET A 1 -8.97 5.86 4.77
N GLY A 2 -10.29 6.00 4.98
CA GLY A 2 -11.17 4.85 5.25
C GLY A 2 -11.19 3.78 4.14
N ALA A 3 -11.03 4.17 2.87
CA ALA A 3 -10.96 3.21 1.76
C ALA A 3 -9.63 2.44 1.76
N SER A 4 -8.50 3.13 1.96
CA SER A 4 -7.18 2.49 2.03
C SER A 4 -7.07 1.58 3.25
N GLN A 5 -7.72 1.94 4.36
CA GLN A 5 -7.86 1.07 5.53
C GLN A 5 -8.66 -0.19 5.22
N GLY A 6 -9.79 -0.06 4.53
CA GLY A 6 -10.61 -1.19 4.12
C GLY A 6 -9.86 -2.13 3.19
N ALA A 7 -9.13 -1.58 2.22
CA ALA A 7 -8.30 -2.35 1.29
C ALA A 7 -7.14 -3.04 1.99
N GLY A 8 -6.41 -2.33 2.86
CA GLY A 8 -5.34 -2.89 3.66
C GLY A 8 -5.82 -4.01 4.59
N ALA A 9 -6.99 -3.84 5.22
CA ALA A 9 -7.59 -4.89 6.06
C ALA A 9 -7.96 -6.16 5.27
N ARG A 10 -8.46 -6.01 4.03
CA ARG A 10 -8.75 -7.15 3.15
C ARG A 10 -7.48 -7.83 2.67
N LEU A 11 -6.46 -7.06 2.29
CA LEU A 11 -5.16 -7.59 1.89
C LEU A 11 -4.50 -8.35 3.04
N LEU A 12 -4.47 -7.78 4.26
CA LEU A 12 -4.02 -8.51 5.45
C LEU A 12 -4.81 -9.78 5.71
N GLY A 13 -6.12 -9.79 5.43
CA GLY A 13 -6.94 -10.99 5.50
C GLY A 13 -6.46 -12.08 4.55
N VAL A 14 -6.21 -11.74 3.27
CA VAL A 14 -5.66 -12.67 2.27
C VAL A 14 -4.30 -13.21 2.70
N VAL A 15 -3.42 -12.33 3.17
CA VAL A 15 -2.08 -12.70 3.63
C VAL A 15 -2.14 -13.64 4.84
N ARG A 16 -3.04 -13.40 5.81
CA ARG A 16 -3.25 -14.30 6.96
C ARG A 16 -3.81 -15.65 6.52
N ASP A 17 -4.78 -15.65 5.62
CA ASP A 17 -5.37 -16.88 5.10
C ASP A 17 -4.32 -17.71 4.34
N PHE A 18 -3.44 -17.06 3.59
CA PHE A 18 -2.30 -17.69 2.92
C PHE A 18 -1.36 -18.34 3.93
N GLU A 19 -0.94 -17.62 4.97
CA GLU A 19 -0.03 -18.17 5.99
C GLU A 19 -0.67 -19.30 6.80
N GLN A 20 -1.96 -19.20 7.11
CA GLN A 20 -2.65 -20.15 7.99
C GLN A 20 -3.11 -21.42 7.27
N PHE A 21 -3.58 -21.28 6.02
CA PHE A 21 -4.25 -22.36 5.29
C PHE A 21 -3.59 -22.69 3.94
N GLY A 22 -2.62 -21.89 3.50
CA GLY A 22 -1.96 -22.02 2.20
C GLY A 22 -2.66 -21.25 1.07
N ALA A 23 -1.91 -21.05 -0.01
CA ALA A 23 -2.33 -20.27 -1.18
C ALA A 23 -3.64 -20.75 -1.81
N GLU A 24 -3.78 -22.06 -2.00
CA GLU A 24 -4.95 -22.66 -2.66
C GLU A 24 -6.24 -22.43 -1.86
N GLU A 25 -6.20 -22.56 -0.53
CA GLU A 25 -7.37 -22.30 0.31
C GLU A 25 -7.71 -20.80 0.40
N ALA A 26 -6.69 -19.94 0.48
CA ALA A 26 -6.89 -18.50 0.43
C ALA A 26 -7.60 -18.07 -0.88
N LEU A 27 -7.18 -18.63 -2.01
CA LEU A 27 -7.79 -18.39 -3.32
C LEU A 27 -9.19 -19.00 -3.45
N ARG A 28 -9.42 -20.20 -2.89
CA ARG A 28 -10.72 -20.88 -2.94
C ARG A 28 -11.82 -20.05 -2.30
N ARG A 29 -11.52 -19.35 -1.20
CA ARG A 29 -12.47 -18.43 -0.53
C ARG A 29 -12.92 -17.26 -1.41
N LEU A 30 -12.14 -16.94 -2.44
CA LEU A 30 -12.40 -15.88 -3.40
C LEU A 30 -12.86 -16.41 -4.77
N ASP A 31 -13.14 -17.72 -4.88
CA ASP A 31 -13.48 -18.39 -6.15
C ASP A 31 -12.36 -18.32 -7.21
N LEU A 32 -11.10 -18.33 -6.77
CA LEU A 32 -9.89 -18.21 -7.61
C LEU A 32 -8.94 -19.42 -7.48
N ALA A 33 -9.41 -20.56 -6.99
CA ALA A 33 -8.55 -21.73 -6.69
C ALA A 33 -7.71 -22.20 -7.90
N ASP A 34 -8.26 -22.10 -9.10
CA ASP A 34 -7.59 -22.48 -10.36
C ASP A 34 -6.43 -21.54 -10.76
N MET A 35 -6.18 -20.48 -9.98
CA MET A 35 -5.13 -19.49 -10.25
C MET A 35 -3.86 -19.68 -9.42
N VAL A 36 -3.75 -20.72 -8.59
CA VAL A 36 -2.61 -20.88 -7.66
C VAL A 36 -1.24 -20.93 -8.35
N ASP A 37 -1.18 -21.54 -9.54
CA ASP A 37 0.04 -21.67 -10.35
C ASP A 37 0.20 -20.50 -11.36
N ARG A 38 -0.62 -19.44 -11.25
CA ARG A 38 -0.50 -18.24 -12.10
C ARG A 38 0.52 -17.26 -11.50
N PRO A 39 1.11 -16.37 -12.31
CA PRO A 39 1.98 -15.30 -11.82
C PRO A 39 1.28 -14.46 -10.74
N ALA A 40 2.00 -14.12 -9.67
CA ALA A 40 1.45 -13.41 -8.53
C ALA A 40 0.72 -12.10 -8.91
N GLY A 41 1.30 -11.29 -9.81
CA GLY A 41 0.68 -10.05 -10.26
C GLY A 41 -0.68 -10.28 -10.94
N GLU A 42 -0.82 -11.32 -11.76
CA GLU A 42 -2.10 -11.68 -12.38
C GLU A 42 -3.15 -12.09 -11.33
N VAL A 43 -2.74 -12.80 -10.30
CA VAL A 43 -3.62 -13.24 -9.21
C VAL A 43 -4.09 -12.04 -8.38
N PHE A 44 -3.18 -11.14 -7.98
CA PHE A 44 -3.55 -9.92 -7.27
C PHE A 44 -4.42 -8.98 -8.11
N LEU A 45 -4.19 -8.93 -9.43
CA LEU A 45 -5.05 -8.20 -10.35
C LEU A 45 -6.47 -8.79 -10.41
N ALA A 46 -6.61 -10.12 -10.39
CA ALA A 46 -7.91 -10.78 -10.31
C ALA A 46 -8.62 -10.53 -8.96
N MET A 47 -7.87 -10.33 -7.88
CA MET A 47 -8.41 -9.93 -6.57
C MET A 47 -8.75 -8.44 -6.46
N LEU A 48 -8.41 -7.61 -7.45
CA LEU A 48 -8.47 -6.16 -7.34
C LEU A 48 -9.86 -5.62 -6.97
N GLU A 49 -10.92 -6.18 -7.53
CA GLU A 49 -12.30 -5.75 -7.22
C GLU A 49 -12.73 -6.12 -5.79
N PHE A 50 -12.17 -7.20 -5.24
CA PHE A 50 -12.37 -7.58 -3.85
C PHE A 50 -11.55 -6.69 -2.92
N LEU A 51 -10.26 -6.48 -3.23
CA LEU A 51 -9.33 -5.71 -2.41
C LEU A 51 -9.66 -4.22 -2.42
N CYS A 52 -9.94 -3.67 -3.58
CA CYS A 52 -10.23 -2.26 -3.84
C CYS A 52 -11.53 -2.11 -4.66
N PRO A 53 -12.70 -2.34 -4.04
CA PRO A 53 -13.98 -2.19 -4.70
C PRO A 53 -14.11 -0.78 -5.31
N PRO A 54 -14.71 -0.66 -6.51
CA PRO A 54 -14.87 0.62 -7.16
C PRO A 54 -15.88 1.48 -6.41
N GLY A 55 -15.59 2.77 -6.33
CA GLY A 55 -16.51 3.76 -5.81
C GLY A 55 -16.16 5.16 -6.28
N GLY A 56 -16.86 6.16 -5.77
CA GLY A 56 -16.77 7.55 -6.20
C GLY A 56 -15.86 8.44 -5.34
N ALA A 57 -15.31 7.92 -4.24
CA ALA A 57 -14.49 8.70 -3.34
C ALA A 57 -13.03 8.78 -3.82
N ILE A 58 -12.39 9.94 -3.66
CA ILE A 58 -10.96 10.15 -3.95
C ILE A 58 -10.10 9.12 -3.21
N ASP A 59 -10.49 8.79 -1.98
CA ASP A 59 -9.81 7.81 -1.15
C ASP A 59 -9.80 6.40 -1.77
N GLU A 60 -10.88 6.01 -2.44
CA GLU A 60 -10.98 4.71 -3.14
C GLU A 60 -10.11 4.69 -4.39
N ALA A 61 -10.06 5.81 -5.12
CA ALA A 61 -9.16 5.97 -6.27
C ALA A 61 -7.69 5.88 -5.84
N ILE A 62 -7.32 6.50 -4.71
CA ILE A 62 -5.98 6.40 -4.12
C ILE A 62 -5.67 4.94 -3.77
N SER A 63 -6.55 4.24 -3.06
CA SER A 63 -6.31 2.84 -2.69
C SER A 63 -6.14 1.95 -3.91
N ARG A 64 -6.98 2.14 -4.93
CA ARG A 64 -6.91 1.34 -6.15
C ARG A 64 -5.63 1.61 -6.93
N GLN A 65 -5.21 2.88 -7.03
CA GLN A 65 -3.95 3.24 -7.66
C GLN A 65 -2.77 2.64 -6.92
N ALA A 66 -2.73 2.76 -5.59
CA ALA A 66 -1.68 2.17 -4.76
C ALA A 66 -1.60 0.65 -4.91
N MET A 67 -2.75 -0.04 -5.04
CA MET A 67 -2.77 -1.48 -5.29
C MET A 67 -2.20 -1.86 -6.66
N LEU A 68 -2.56 -1.12 -7.71
CA LEU A 68 -2.05 -1.36 -9.06
C LEU A 68 -0.54 -1.13 -9.15
N GLU A 69 -0.05 -0.09 -8.48
CA GLU A 69 1.38 0.23 -8.46
C GLU A 69 2.18 -0.75 -7.59
N ALA A 70 1.61 -1.25 -6.49
CA ALA A 70 2.20 -2.36 -5.74
C ALA A 70 2.26 -3.66 -6.56
N ILE A 71 1.24 -3.95 -7.38
CA ILE A 71 1.25 -5.11 -8.30
C ILE A 71 2.35 -4.95 -9.34
N ASP A 72 2.50 -3.75 -9.91
CA ASP A 72 3.58 -3.47 -10.88
C ASP A 72 4.97 -3.63 -10.24
N ASN A 73 5.18 -3.10 -9.03
CA ASN A 73 6.42 -3.28 -8.27
C ASN A 73 6.72 -4.76 -7.99
N LEU A 74 5.70 -5.55 -7.67
CA LEU A 74 5.84 -6.99 -7.49
C LEU A 74 6.30 -7.66 -8.78
N ASP A 75 5.67 -7.37 -9.92
CA ASP A 75 6.03 -7.96 -11.22
C ASP A 75 7.43 -7.55 -11.70
N GLN A 76 7.89 -6.34 -11.36
CA GLN A 76 9.23 -5.86 -11.69
C GLN A 76 10.33 -6.53 -10.84
N THR A 77 10.00 -6.92 -9.61
CA THR A 77 10.98 -7.49 -8.66
C THR A 77 10.93 -9.01 -8.59
N GLN A 78 9.78 -9.61 -8.95
CA GLN A 78 9.47 -11.03 -8.76
C GLN A 78 8.60 -11.53 -9.91
N SER A 79 8.92 -12.71 -10.46
CA SER A 79 8.09 -13.37 -11.48
C SER A 79 7.69 -14.77 -11.01
N GLU A 80 7.34 -14.90 -9.73
CA GLU A 80 6.97 -16.18 -9.11
C GLU A 80 5.47 -16.45 -9.21
N GLU A 81 5.13 -17.74 -9.20
CA GLU A 81 3.75 -18.21 -9.08
C GLU A 81 3.20 -17.81 -7.71
N PHE A 82 1.91 -17.44 -7.64
CA PHE A 82 1.29 -17.00 -6.39
C PHE A 82 1.44 -18.05 -5.26
N GLY A 83 1.28 -19.33 -5.60
CA GLY A 83 1.44 -20.43 -4.66
C GLY A 83 2.83 -20.60 -4.05
N LEU A 84 3.85 -19.98 -4.64
CA LEU A 84 5.24 -20.07 -4.21
C LEU A 84 5.71 -18.87 -3.40
N LEU A 85 4.89 -17.82 -3.26
CA LEU A 85 5.24 -16.64 -2.48
C LEU A 85 5.53 -17.02 -1.02
N SER A 86 6.66 -16.54 -0.52
CA SER A 86 6.97 -16.59 0.91
C SER A 86 6.15 -15.57 1.70
N GLY A 87 5.97 -15.82 3.00
CA GLY A 87 5.34 -14.85 3.91
C GLY A 87 6.05 -13.50 3.87
N SER A 88 7.39 -13.46 3.77
CA SER A 88 8.14 -12.20 3.62
C SER A 88 7.82 -11.45 2.33
N GLN A 89 7.60 -12.14 1.21
CA GLN A 89 7.22 -11.48 -0.05
C GLN A 89 5.80 -10.90 0.04
N LEU A 90 4.87 -11.61 0.69
CA LEU A 90 3.53 -11.10 0.96
C LEU A 90 3.55 -9.90 1.93
N GLN A 91 4.43 -9.90 2.92
CA GLN A 91 4.64 -8.75 3.81
C GLN A 91 5.18 -7.54 3.06
N GLU A 92 6.15 -7.75 2.17
CA GLU A 92 6.72 -6.67 1.36
C GLU A 92 5.67 -6.07 0.44
N PHE A 93 4.89 -6.90 -0.26
CA PHE A 93 3.77 -6.44 -1.08
C PHE A 93 2.75 -5.63 -0.27
N PHE A 94 2.43 -6.06 0.95
CA PHE A 94 1.56 -5.32 1.85
C PHE A 94 2.16 -3.96 2.26
N LEU A 95 3.47 -3.91 2.56
CA LEU A 95 4.17 -2.67 2.90
C LEU A 95 4.17 -1.69 1.73
N ASP A 96 4.45 -2.16 0.52
CA ASP A 96 4.42 -1.34 -0.70
C ASP A 96 3.05 -0.69 -0.89
N PHE A 97 1.97 -1.47 -0.77
CA PHE A 97 0.61 -0.94 -0.82
C PHE A 97 0.36 0.16 0.22
N VAL A 98 0.86 -0.01 1.44
CA VAL A 98 0.70 0.97 2.53
C VAL A 98 1.46 2.26 2.22
N VAL A 99 2.71 2.15 1.78
CA VAL A 99 3.57 3.29 1.40
C VAL A 99 2.89 4.12 0.31
N LEU A 100 2.50 3.47 -0.79
CA LEU A 100 1.84 4.10 -1.94
C LEU A 100 0.49 4.71 -1.57
N SER A 101 -0.26 4.09 -0.64
CA SER A 101 -1.52 4.64 -0.14
C SER A 101 -1.34 5.93 0.66
N ILE A 102 -0.28 6.00 1.47
CA ILE A 102 0.04 7.19 2.26
C ILE A 102 0.52 8.31 1.34
N GLU A 103 1.39 8.01 0.39
CA GLU A 103 1.88 8.97 -0.62
C GLU A 103 0.76 9.57 -1.45
N GLY A 104 -0.07 8.72 -2.05
CA GLY A 104 -1.21 9.17 -2.84
C GLY A 104 -2.15 10.07 -2.04
N ARG A 105 -2.29 9.82 -0.73
CA ARG A 105 -3.07 10.69 0.15
C ARG A 105 -2.39 12.03 0.42
N VAL A 106 -1.10 12.05 0.71
CA VAL A 106 -0.33 13.28 0.91
C VAL A 106 -0.43 14.17 -0.33
N ILE A 107 -0.20 13.59 -1.51
CA ILE A 107 -0.29 14.29 -2.81
C ILE A 107 -1.70 14.84 -3.03
N ALA A 108 -2.74 14.03 -2.80
CA ALA A 108 -4.12 14.47 -2.95
C ALA A 108 -4.48 15.62 -1.99
N ASP A 109 -4.02 15.59 -0.74
CA ASP A 109 -4.31 16.63 0.24
C ASP A 109 -3.51 17.92 -0.02
N ILE A 110 -2.28 17.84 -0.55
CA ILE A 110 -1.53 19.01 -1.04
C ILE A 110 -2.33 19.72 -2.13
N GLY A 111 -2.82 18.96 -3.12
CA GLY A 111 -3.65 19.49 -4.21
C GLY A 111 -4.97 20.08 -3.71
N ALA A 112 -5.67 19.36 -2.82
CA ALA A 112 -6.95 19.81 -2.27
C ALA A 112 -6.83 21.07 -1.40
N ARG A 113 -5.71 21.24 -0.69
CA ARG A 113 -5.45 22.40 0.19
C ARG A 113 -4.78 23.57 -0.54
N GLY A 114 -4.43 23.41 -1.82
CA GLY A 114 -3.78 24.44 -2.61
C GLY A 114 -2.41 24.84 -2.06
N ILE A 115 -1.68 23.89 -1.47
CA ILE A 115 -0.31 24.13 -1.02
C ILE A 115 0.56 24.30 -2.27
N ALA A 116 1.12 25.50 -2.44
CA ALA A 116 1.97 25.81 -3.57
C ALA A 116 3.30 25.04 -3.43
N MET A 117 3.64 24.27 -4.46
CA MET A 117 4.93 23.62 -4.58
C MET A 117 5.86 24.49 -5.44
N SER A 118 7.15 24.14 -5.46
CA SER A 118 8.12 24.77 -6.37
C SER A 118 7.64 24.69 -7.83
N PRO A 119 7.81 25.74 -8.65
CA PRO A 119 7.54 25.68 -10.09
C PRO A 119 8.63 24.93 -10.87
N ASP A 120 9.73 24.57 -10.21
CA ASP A 120 10.83 23.79 -10.79
C ASP A 120 10.52 22.29 -10.72
N ILE A 121 10.52 21.63 -11.87
CA ILE A 121 10.21 20.21 -12.01
C ILE A 121 11.24 19.37 -11.24
N ASP A 122 12.52 19.73 -11.30
CA ASP A 122 13.58 18.96 -10.63
C ASP A 122 13.42 19.04 -9.10
N ALA A 123 12.98 20.20 -8.59
CA ALA A 123 12.68 20.39 -7.18
C ALA A 123 11.46 19.57 -6.73
N VAL A 124 10.43 19.46 -7.59
CA VAL A 124 9.24 18.64 -7.31
C VAL A 124 9.57 17.15 -7.32
N GLU A 125 10.35 16.69 -8.29
CA GLU A 125 10.81 15.30 -8.37
C GLU A 125 11.65 14.93 -7.13
N HIS A 126 12.58 15.79 -6.73
CA HIS A 126 13.36 15.58 -5.52
C HIS A 126 12.48 15.54 -4.25
N ALA A 127 11.48 16.41 -4.16
CA ALA A 127 10.52 16.40 -3.05
C ALA A 127 9.69 15.11 -3.02
N GLN A 128 9.28 14.59 -4.18
CA GLN A 128 8.58 13.31 -4.28
C GLN A 128 9.48 12.15 -3.82
N VAL A 129 10.73 12.10 -4.26
CA VAL A 129 11.70 11.07 -3.84
C VAL A 129 11.96 11.14 -2.33
N GLN A 130 12.08 12.35 -1.77
CA GLN A 130 12.24 12.51 -0.32
C GLN A 130 11.01 12.05 0.46
N LEU A 131 9.82 12.40 -0.02
CA LEU A 131 8.55 11.95 0.57
C LEU A 131 8.47 10.42 0.56
N HIS A 132 8.78 9.80 -0.58
CA HIS A 132 8.76 8.36 -0.75
C HIS A 132 9.71 7.66 0.23
N ASN A 133 10.99 8.03 0.20
CA ASN A 133 12.00 7.46 1.09
C ASN A 133 11.66 7.64 2.58
N PHE A 134 11.05 8.79 2.94
CA PHE A 134 10.60 9.05 4.30
C PHE A 134 9.47 8.10 4.72
N ILE A 135 8.41 8.00 3.91
CA ILE A 135 7.26 7.15 4.20
C ILE A 135 7.67 5.69 4.23
N GLU A 136 8.45 5.24 3.24
CA GLU A 136 8.98 3.88 3.16
C GLU A 136 9.80 3.54 4.42
N GLY A 137 10.75 4.40 4.80
CA GLY A 137 11.57 4.22 6.00
C GLY A 137 10.73 4.12 7.28
N CYS A 138 9.73 5.00 7.44
CA CYS A 138 8.80 4.95 8.56
C CYS A 138 7.97 3.66 8.55
N CYS A 139 7.44 3.23 7.40
CA CYS A 139 6.67 2.01 7.28
C CYS A 139 7.52 0.80 7.65
N ARG A 140 8.76 0.70 7.15
CA ARG A 140 9.67 -0.40 7.51
C ARG A 140 10.00 -0.43 9.00
N VAL A 141 10.28 0.72 9.62
CA VAL A 141 10.59 0.75 11.07
C VAL A 141 9.37 0.43 11.93
N HIS A 142 8.22 1.04 11.63
CA HIS A 142 7.04 0.97 12.50
C HIS A 142 6.13 -0.22 12.20
N LEU A 143 6.11 -0.71 10.96
CA LEU A 143 5.25 -1.82 10.55
C LEU A 143 6.02 -3.13 10.41
N SER A 144 7.29 -3.16 9.98
CA SER A 144 8.01 -4.45 9.89
C SER A 144 8.20 -5.12 11.26
N GLY A 145 8.33 -4.34 12.34
CA GLY A 145 8.34 -4.87 13.70
C GLY A 145 7.00 -5.48 14.14
N LEU A 146 5.89 -5.04 13.56
CA LEU A 146 4.56 -5.60 13.77
C LEU A 146 4.30 -6.81 12.85
N LEU A 147 4.94 -6.84 11.68
CA LEU A 147 4.85 -7.89 10.67
C LEU A 147 5.64 -9.17 10.99
N GLY A 148 6.41 -9.19 12.10
CA GLY A 148 7.16 -10.37 12.60
C GLY A 148 6.31 -11.61 12.93
N GLY A 149 5.01 -11.55 12.65
CA GLY A 149 4.07 -12.66 12.49
C GLY A 149 2.71 -12.06 12.10
N LEU A 150 2.35 -12.07 10.82
CA LEU A 150 1.12 -11.44 10.29
C LEU A 150 -0.16 -11.94 10.97
N GLY A 151 -0.11 -13.12 11.61
CA GLY A 151 -1.17 -13.67 12.45
C GLY A 151 -1.49 -12.87 13.73
N ALA A 152 -0.65 -11.94 14.16
CA ALA A 152 -0.85 -11.12 15.37
C ALA A 152 -1.21 -9.65 15.11
N LEU A 153 -1.20 -9.21 13.86
CA LEU A 153 -1.46 -7.81 13.52
C LEU A 153 -2.92 -7.43 13.79
N ASN A 154 -3.15 -6.43 14.63
CA ASN A 154 -4.47 -5.83 14.73
C ASN A 154 -4.65 -4.81 13.60
N ASN A 155 -5.72 -4.94 12.81
CA ASN A 155 -6.06 -3.97 11.75
C ASN A 155 -6.12 -2.53 12.30
N ARG A 156 -6.50 -2.37 13.57
CA ARG A 156 -6.51 -1.08 14.26
C ARG A 156 -5.11 -0.52 14.45
N GLU A 157 -4.14 -1.34 14.88
CA GLU A 157 -2.77 -0.87 15.12
C GLU A 157 -2.10 -0.45 13.81
N VAL A 158 -2.27 -1.25 12.75
CA VAL A 158 -1.80 -0.88 11.40
C VAL A 158 -2.43 0.44 10.96
N HIS A 159 -3.73 0.61 11.16
CA HIS A 159 -4.42 1.84 10.83
C HIS A 159 -3.88 3.06 11.61
N ASP A 160 -3.75 2.95 12.93
CA ASP A 160 -3.26 4.03 13.78
C ASP A 160 -1.85 4.45 13.34
N ARG A 161 -0.98 3.48 13.01
CA ARG A 161 0.36 3.75 12.46
C ARG A 161 0.35 4.41 11.09
N MET A 162 -0.50 3.95 10.16
CA MET A 162 -0.63 4.59 8.85
C MET A 162 -1.02 6.06 8.97
N ASN A 163 -1.94 6.38 9.88
CA ASN A 163 -2.34 7.76 10.14
C ASN A 163 -1.20 8.59 10.74
N GLU A 164 -0.47 8.05 11.72
CA GLU A 164 0.70 8.74 12.31
C GLU A 164 1.73 9.09 11.24
N ILE A 165 2.06 8.14 10.36
CA ILE A 165 3.04 8.34 9.28
C ILE A 165 2.54 9.39 8.29
N TYR A 166 1.25 9.32 7.90
CA TYR A 166 0.62 10.33 7.06
C TYR A 166 0.72 11.74 7.65
N GLU A 167 0.37 11.91 8.93
CA GLU A 167 0.35 13.24 9.57
C GLU A 167 1.74 13.87 9.57
N VAL A 168 2.78 13.08 9.86
CA VAL A 168 4.16 13.56 9.85
C VAL A 168 4.63 13.86 8.42
N ALA A 169 4.38 12.96 7.47
CA ALA A 169 4.76 13.14 6.07
C ALA A 169 4.08 14.39 5.45
N PHE A 170 2.80 14.57 5.72
CA PHE A 170 2.05 15.74 5.29
C PHE A 170 2.61 17.04 5.88
N SER A 171 2.95 17.03 7.17
CA SER A 171 3.53 18.22 7.84
C SER A 171 4.88 18.60 7.23
N LEU A 172 5.74 17.61 6.95
CA LEU A 172 7.06 17.82 6.35
C LEU A 172 6.97 18.50 4.98
N ILE A 173 6.04 18.06 4.13
CA ILE A 173 5.82 18.68 2.81
C ILE A 173 5.10 20.03 2.91
N ALA A 174 4.15 20.18 3.84
CA ALA A 174 3.47 21.45 4.04
C ALA A 174 4.43 22.56 4.49
N GLU A 175 5.32 22.27 5.45
CA GLU A 175 6.38 23.20 5.89
C GLU A 175 7.32 23.56 4.73
N SER A 176 7.78 22.56 3.97
CA SER A 176 8.65 22.78 2.79
C SER A 176 7.98 23.66 1.72
N GLY A 177 6.67 23.57 1.56
CA GLY A 177 5.89 24.38 0.61
C GLY A 177 5.62 25.82 1.10
N GLU A 178 5.55 26.05 2.41
CA GLU A 178 5.43 27.39 2.98
C GLU A 178 6.72 28.19 2.87
N ASP A 179 7.87 27.53 3.04
CA ASP A 179 9.20 28.15 2.88
C ASP A 179 9.55 28.49 1.42
N ALA A 180 8.83 27.90 0.45
CA ALA A 180 9.02 28.12 -0.98
C ALA A 180 8.24 29.32 -1.56
N LYS A 181 7.42 30.01 -0.74
CA LYS A 181 6.67 31.22 -1.13
C LYS A 181 7.50 32.50 -1.03
#